data_AF-A0A2N2SRW4-F1
#
_entry.id   AF-A0A2N2SRW4-F1
#
_cell.length_a   1.000
_cell.length_b   1.000
_cell.length_c   1.000
_cell.angle_alpha   90.00
_cell.angle_beta   90.00
_cell.angle_gamma   90.00
#
_symmetry.space_group_name_H-M   'P 1'
#
loop_
_entity.id
_entity.type
_entity.pdbx_description
1 polymer ?
#
loop_
_entity_poly.entity_id
_entity_poly.type
_entity_poly.pdbx_seq_one_letter_code
_entity_poly.pdbx_strand_id
1 'polypeptide(L)'
;GIEEKVPVAIVSQGSPLMYTPALKKAGIRVIQVCSTVRHARKAADAGVDAVVVSGTEGGGHSGFDQLTTMCIVPQVVDAVDIPVIAGGGIGDGRGLMAALSLGAEGVYMGTRFIATRECPAHPRAKELILATPDTGTISLRHGAPSPAVDDATGNRGFVEERRGSIRLVINDYLRRVMADGKFSYDEIFGKASPDDPGKKSNRTVDSYIWGKLENTSISAGQISGMIRDLPTCRELVERMVAQAEAVLKRLRGFHAE
;
A
#
# COMPACT_ATOMS: atom_id res chain seq x y z
N GLY A 1 -7.48 -20.72 4.64
CA GLY A 1 -6.12 -20.52 4.11
C GLY A 1 -5.44 -21.85 3.87
N ILE A 2 -4.89 -22.45 4.93
CA ILE A 2 -4.24 -23.78 4.87
C ILE A 2 -5.23 -24.88 4.49
N GLU A 3 -6.39 -24.94 5.16
CA GLU A 3 -7.45 -25.93 4.87
C GLU A 3 -7.94 -25.81 3.42
N GLU A 4 -8.13 -24.57 2.96
CA GLU A 4 -8.51 -24.24 1.58
C GLU A 4 -7.38 -24.42 0.54
N LYS A 5 -6.17 -24.79 0.96
CA LYS A 5 -4.98 -24.99 0.10
C LYS A 5 -4.72 -23.84 -0.87
N VAL A 6 -4.80 -22.60 -0.38
CA VAL A 6 -4.53 -21.43 -1.22
C VAL A 6 -3.10 -21.51 -1.79
N PRO A 7 -2.87 -21.20 -3.07
CA PRO A 7 -1.54 -21.38 -3.68
C PRO A 7 -0.52 -20.36 -3.18
N VAL A 8 -0.99 -19.16 -2.80
CA VAL A 8 -0.16 -18.02 -2.39
C VAL A 8 -0.81 -17.33 -1.19
N ALA A 9 -0.01 -16.98 -0.19
CA ALA A 9 -0.37 -16.13 0.93
C ALA A 9 0.49 -14.86 0.91
N ILE A 10 -0.16 -13.70 0.81
CA ILE A 10 0.50 -12.40 0.99
C ILE A 10 0.32 -11.98 2.44
N VAL A 11 1.41 -11.94 3.20
CA VAL A 11 1.43 -11.58 4.62
C VAL A 11 1.96 -10.16 4.76
N SER A 12 1.25 -9.33 5.52
CA SER A 12 1.60 -7.92 5.73
C SER A 12 1.45 -7.59 7.21
N GLN A 13 2.19 -6.58 7.66
CA GLN A 13 2.27 -6.14 9.06
C GLN A 13 2.82 -7.22 10.00
N GLY A 14 3.76 -6.84 10.87
CA GLY A 14 4.33 -7.73 11.87
C GLY A 14 5.48 -8.61 11.36
N SER A 15 5.86 -9.59 12.19
CA SER A 15 7.03 -10.44 11.97
C SER A 15 6.79 -11.51 10.91
N PRO A 16 7.71 -11.72 9.94
CA PRO A 16 7.59 -12.79 8.96
C PRO A 16 7.65 -14.19 9.60
N LEU A 17 8.18 -14.33 10.82
CA LEU A 17 8.27 -15.61 11.53
C LEU A 17 6.93 -16.12 12.08
N MET A 18 5.92 -15.25 12.19
CA MET A 18 4.64 -15.61 12.80
C MET A 18 3.87 -16.67 12.00
N TYR A 19 3.86 -16.53 10.68
CA TYR A 19 3.04 -17.39 9.80
C TYR A 19 3.84 -18.15 8.75
N THR A 20 5.00 -17.64 8.32
CA THR A 20 5.79 -18.24 7.23
C THR A 20 6.09 -19.72 7.45
N PRO A 21 6.59 -20.18 8.63
CA PRO A 21 6.91 -21.59 8.84
C PRO A 21 5.70 -22.53 8.64
N ALA A 22 4.54 -22.14 9.17
CA ALA A 22 3.31 -22.93 9.07
C ALA A 22 2.77 -22.97 7.62
N LEU A 23 2.76 -21.83 6.93
CA LEU A 23 2.31 -21.72 5.54
C LEU A 23 3.23 -22.52 4.60
N LYS A 24 4.55 -22.41 4.77
CA LYS A 24 5.54 -23.17 3.98
C LYS A 24 5.43 -24.67 4.22
N LYS A 25 5.23 -25.11 5.47
CA LYS A 25 4.97 -26.53 5.79
C LYS A 25 3.72 -27.07 5.09
N ALA A 26 2.72 -26.22 4.86
CA ALA A 26 1.52 -26.55 4.11
C ALA A 26 1.69 -26.48 2.57
N GLY A 27 2.90 -26.20 2.07
CA GLY A 27 3.18 -26.09 0.63
C GLY A 27 2.72 -24.78 -0.01
N ILE A 28 2.36 -23.77 0.78
CA ILE A 28 1.86 -22.48 0.31
C ILE A 28 3.04 -21.55 0.03
N ARG A 29 3.01 -20.84 -1.11
CA ARG A 29 3.98 -19.78 -1.41
C ARG A 29 3.70 -18.56 -0.55
N VAL A 30 4.72 -18.01 0.09
CA VAL A 30 4.57 -16.88 1.00
C VAL A 30 5.22 -15.64 0.41
N ILE A 31 4.48 -14.54 0.35
CA ILE A 31 4.98 -13.23 -0.06
C ILE A 31 4.84 -12.26 1.10
N GLN A 32 5.94 -11.65 1.55
CA GLN A 32 5.90 -10.69 2.66
C GLN A 32 5.88 -9.25 2.16
N VAL A 33 4.95 -8.44 2.64
CA VAL A 33 4.94 -6.99 2.41
C VAL A 33 5.95 -6.32 3.33
N CYS A 34 6.87 -5.58 2.73
CA CYS A 34 8.00 -4.92 3.37
C CYS A 34 8.00 -3.41 3.04
N SER A 35 8.62 -2.63 3.94
CA SER A 35 8.72 -1.17 3.83
C SER A 35 10.13 -0.64 4.04
N THR A 36 11.10 -1.52 4.32
CA THR A 36 12.52 -1.20 4.49
C THR A 36 13.37 -2.37 4.01
N VAL A 37 14.65 -2.12 3.69
CA VAL A 37 15.63 -3.17 3.36
C VAL A 37 15.78 -4.17 4.51
N ARG A 38 15.76 -3.70 5.75
CA ARG A 38 15.82 -4.56 6.94
C ARG A 38 14.62 -5.52 7.02
N HIS A 39 13.42 -5.05 6.67
CA HIS A 39 12.23 -5.91 6.62
C HIS A 39 12.37 -6.99 5.53
N ALA A 40 12.84 -6.60 4.34
CA ALA A 40 13.03 -7.54 3.23
C ALA A 40 14.06 -8.63 3.57
N ARG A 41 15.22 -8.26 4.14
CA ARG A 41 16.24 -9.24 4.59
C ARG A 41 15.68 -10.21 5.63
N LYS A 42 15.00 -9.70 6.67
CA LYS A 42 14.36 -10.55 7.68
C LYS A 42 13.30 -11.49 7.08
N ALA A 43 12.59 -11.05 6.06
CA ALA A 43 11.61 -11.88 5.37
C ALA A 43 12.31 -12.98 4.55
N ALA A 44 13.38 -12.63 3.82
CA ALA A 44 14.20 -13.60 3.09
C ALA A 44 14.81 -14.65 4.04
N ASP A 45 15.39 -14.22 5.17
CA ASP A 45 15.92 -15.11 6.21
C ASP A 45 14.85 -16.05 6.79
N ALA A 46 13.59 -15.60 6.84
CA ALA A 46 12.45 -16.41 7.28
C ALA A 46 11.96 -17.41 6.21
N GLY A 47 12.52 -17.40 5.01
CA GLY A 47 12.23 -18.36 3.95
C GLY A 47 10.98 -18.06 3.12
N VAL A 48 10.59 -16.79 3.00
CA VAL A 48 9.51 -16.37 2.08
C VAL A 48 9.94 -16.56 0.62
N ASP A 49 8.96 -16.69 -0.28
CA ASP A 49 9.20 -16.95 -1.72
C ASP A 49 9.39 -15.66 -2.53
N ALA A 50 8.88 -14.53 -2.06
CA ALA A 50 9.07 -13.21 -2.66
C ALA A 50 8.75 -12.11 -1.62
N VAL A 51 9.08 -10.87 -1.95
CA VAL A 51 8.66 -9.70 -1.17
C VAL A 51 7.90 -8.70 -2.03
N VAL A 52 6.83 -8.13 -1.46
CA VAL A 52 6.24 -6.89 -1.99
C VAL A 52 6.88 -5.73 -1.25
N VAL A 53 7.44 -4.77 -1.97
CA VAL A 53 8.05 -3.58 -1.37
C VAL A 53 7.19 -2.38 -1.73
N SER A 54 6.49 -1.83 -0.74
CA SER A 54 5.54 -0.73 -0.97
C SER A 54 6.13 0.62 -0.57
N GLY A 55 6.17 1.56 -1.51
CA GLY A 55 6.44 2.97 -1.23
C GLY A 55 5.30 3.67 -0.50
N THR A 56 5.61 4.77 0.17
CA THR A 56 4.69 5.57 0.98
C THR A 56 3.60 6.31 0.18
N GLU A 57 3.75 6.37 -1.14
CA GLU A 57 2.75 6.87 -2.08
C GLU A 57 1.55 5.92 -2.23
N GLY A 58 1.67 4.66 -1.76
CA GLY A 58 0.58 3.69 -1.68
C GLY A 58 -0.55 4.11 -0.73
N GLY A 59 -1.75 3.58 -0.96
CA GLY A 59 -2.89 3.77 -0.05
C GLY A 59 -2.79 2.87 1.17
N GLY A 60 -3.43 3.28 2.28
CA GLY A 60 -3.46 2.48 3.50
C GLY A 60 -2.17 2.59 4.31
N HIS A 61 -1.86 1.56 5.09
CA HIS A 61 -0.72 1.57 6.00
C HIS A 61 0.61 1.53 5.25
N SER A 62 1.53 2.43 5.63
CA SER A 62 2.87 2.59 5.08
C SER A 62 3.93 2.54 6.18
N GLY A 63 5.17 2.28 5.79
CA GLY A 63 6.30 2.24 6.72
C GLY A 63 6.56 3.59 7.40
N PHE A 64 7.07 3.53 8.64
CA PHE A 64 7.38 4.72 9.44
C PHE A 64 8.33 5.69 8.72
N ASP A 65 9.32 5.17 7.99
CA ASP A 65 10.35 5.98 7.33
C ASP A 65 9.85 6.74 6.07
N GLN A 66 8.60 6.50 5.63
CA GLN A 66 8.03 7.14 4.44
C GLN A 66 8.91 7.01 3.18
N LEU A 67 9.58 5.86 3.02
CA LEU A 67 10.40 5.60 1.83
C LEU A 67 9.51 5.51 0.59
N THR A 68 9.92 6.14 -0.50
CA THR A 68 9.17 6.17 -1.77
C THR A 68 9.51 4.97 -2.65
N THR A 69 8.61 4.57 -3.55
CA THR A 69 8.81 3.41 -4.45
C THR A 69 10.11 3.54 -5.24
N MET A 70 10.38 4.73 -5.80
CA MET A 70 11.61 5.03 -6.55
C MET A 70 12.88 4.76 -5.73
N CYS A 71 12.85 5.08 -4.43
CA CYS A 71 14.01 4.91 -3.57
C CYS A 71 14.12 3.49 -3.00
N ILE A 72 13.02 2.89 -2.55
CA ILE A 72 13.07 1.65 -1.78
C ILE A 72 13.18 0.39 -2.64
N VAL A 73 12.57 0.39 -3.83
CA VAL A 73 12.57 -0.80 -4.69
C VAL A 73 14.00 -1.23 -5.08
N PRO A 74 14.85 -0.39 -5.70
CA PRO A 74 16.17 -0.82 -6.13
C PRO A 74 17.06 -1.22 -4.95
N GLN A 75 16.95 -0.51 -3.82
CA GLN A 75 17.69 -0.86 -2.60
C GLN A 75 17.33 -2.24 -2.04
N VAL A 76 16.08 -2.67 -2.20
CA VAL A 76 15.68 -4.03 -1.78
C VAL A 76 16.14 -5.06 -2.81
N VAL A 77 16.01 -4.77 -4.10
CA VAL A 77 16.52 -5.63 -5.19
C VAL A 77 18.00 -5.96 -4.98
N ASP A 78 18.83 -4.96 -4.69
CA ASP A 78 20.27 -5.17 -4.44
C ASP A 78 20.57 -5.92 -3.13
N ALA A 79 19.58 -6.06 -2.24
CA ALA A 79 19.79 -6.54 -0.88
C ALA A 79 19.25 -7.95 -0.60
N VAL A 80 18.49 -8.55 -1.52
CA VAL A 80 17.93 -9.90 -1.40
C VAL A 80 17.97 -10.64 -2.74
N ASP A 81 18.16 -11.97 -2.69
CA ASP A 81 18.19 -12.82 -3.89
C ASP A 81 16.80 -13.30 -4.34
N ILE A 82 15.77 -13.10 -3.51
CA ILE A 82 14.39 -13.51 -3.82
C ILE A 82 13.67 -12.45 -4.66
N PRO A 83 12.64 -12.82 -5.44
CA PRO A 83 11.91 -11.89 -6.28
C PRO A 83 11.31 -10.70 -5.52
N VAL A 84 11.44 -9.51 -6.10
CA VAL A 84 10.92 -8.25 -5.56
C VAL A 84 9.76 -7.77 -6.42
N ILE A 85 8.62 -7.48 -5.78
CA ILE A 85 7.41 -6.95 -6.40
C ILE A 85 7.22 -5.51 -5.92
N ALA A 86 7.21 -4.54 -6.83
CA ALA A 86 7.07 -3.13 -6.49
C ALA A 86 5.61 -2.75 -6.18
N GLY A 87 5.36 -2.06 -5.07
CA GLY A 87 4.04 -1.54 -4.69
C GLY A 87 4.07 -0.04 -4.40
N GLY A 88 2.92 0.63 -4.57
CA GLY A 88 2.77 2.06 -4.30
C GLY A 88 3.08 2.95 -5.51
N GLY A 89 2.15 3.84 -5.87
CA GLY A 89 2.34 4.80 -6.97
C GLY A 89 2.14 4.26 -8.39
N ILE A 90 1.84 2.97 -8.55
CA ILE A 90 1.71 2.32 -9.87
C ILE A 90 0.24 2.25 -10.28
N GLY A 91 -0.11 2.82 -11.43
CA GLY A 91 -1.49 2.87 -11.92
C GLY A 91 -1.67 2.69 -13.44
N ASP A 92 -0.58 2.61 -14.20
CA ASP A 92 -0.60 2.38 -15.64
C ASP A 92 0.70 1.70 -16.13
N GLY A 93 0.83 1.49 -17.44
CA GLY A 93 2.01 0.82 -18.01
C GLY A 93 3.32 1.59 -17.88
N ARG A 94 3.30 2.92 -17.65
CA ARG A 94 4.53 3.69 -17.38
C ARG A 94 5.07 3.35 -16.00
N GLY A 95 4.18 3.25 -15.01
CA GLY A 95 4.54 2.80 -13.67
C GLY A 95 5.05 1.36 -13.65
N LEU A 96 4.43 0.48 -14.45
CA LEU A 96 4.92 -0.89 -14.65
C LEU A 96 6.34 -0.90 -15.21
N MET A 97 6.59 -0.21 -16.32
CA MET A 97 7.93 -0.17 -16.94
C MET A 97 8.98 0.47 -16.02
N ALA A 98 8.62 1.51 -15.27
CA ALA A 98 9.50 2.12 -14.27
C ALA A 98 9.87 1.12 -13.17
N ALA A 99 8.91 0.39 -12.62
CA ALA A 99 9.16 -0.63 -11.59
C ALA A 99 10.08 -1.75 -12.10
N LEU A 100 9.84 -2.26 -13.31
CA LEU A 100 10.72 -3.26 -13.93
C LEU A 100 12.14 -2.71 -14.16
N SER A 101 12.25 -1.43 -14.54
CA SER A 101 13.55 -0.76 -14.72
C SER A 101 14.32 -0.58 -13.40
N LEU A 102 13.62 -0.55 -12.26
CA LEU A 102 14.22 -0.54 -10.92
C LEU A 102 14.66 -1.94 -10.45
N GLY A 103 14.49 -2.97 -11.28
CA GLY A 103 14.86 -4.35 -10.98
C GLY A 103 13.76 -5.19 -10.31
N ALA A 104 12.55 -4.65 -10.13
CA ALA A 104 11.43 -5.47 -9.69
C ALA A 104 10.99 -6.45 -10.79
N GLU A 105 10.42 -7.59 -10.38
CA GLU A 105 9.91 -8.64 -11.29
C GLU A 105 8.38 -8.61 -11.43
N GLY A 106 7.73 -7.65 -10.80
CA GLY A 106 6.29 -7.47 -10.87
C GLY A 106 5.83 -6.22 -10.13
N VAL A 107 4.51 -5.97 -10.20
CA VAL A 107 3.88 -4.84 -9.52
C VAL A 107 2.68 -5.27 -8.67
N TYR A 108 2.50 -4.60 -7.54
CA TYR A 108 1.39 -4.80 -6.60
C TYR A 108 0.55 -3.52 -6.52
N MET A 109 -0.70 -3.59 -6.98
CA MET A 109 -1.57 -2.43 -7.15
C MET A 109 -2.85 -2.56 -6.30
N GLY A 110 -3.11 -1.56 -5.46
CA GLY A 110 -4.37 -1.44 -4.72
C GLY A 110 -5.33 -0.48 -5.39
N THR A 111 -5.04 0.83 -5.29
CA THR A 111 -5.94 1.91 -5.73
C THR A 111 -6.45 1.76 -7.17
N ARG A 112 -5.59 1.34 -8.10
CA ARG A 112 -5.98 1.15 -9.52
C ARG A 112 -7.00 0.02 -9.70
N PHE A 113 -6.89 -1.07 -8.93
CA PHE A 113 -7.84 -2.19 -8.96
C PHE A 113 -9.12 -1.93 -8.15
N ILE A 114 -9.12 -0.98 -7.21
CA ILE A 114 -10.38 -0.50 -6.62
C ILE A 114 -11.24 0.19 -7.69
N ALA A 115 -10.58 0.94 -8.58
CA ALA A 115 -11.20 1.62 -9.71
C ALA A 115 -11.36 0.70 -10.94
N THR A 116 -11.94 -0.49 -10.76
CA THR A 116 -12.39 -1.38 -11.85
C THR A 116 -13.86 -1.75 -11.69
N ARG A 117 -14.48 -2.30 -12.74
CA ARG A 117 -15.89 -2.70 -12.72
C ARG A 117 -16.16 -3.84 -11.74
N GLU A 118 -15.25 -4.81 -11.67
CA GLU A 118 -15.38 -6.03 -10.88
C GLU A 118 -15.15 -5.81 -9.38
N CYS A 119 -14.46 -4.74 -8.98
CA CYS A 119 -14.27 -4.44 -7.56
C CYS A 119 -15.62 -4.20 -6.88
N PRO A 120 -15.96 -4.87 -5.77
CA PRO A 120 -17.26 -4.71 -5.11
C PRO A 120 -17.34 -3.46 -4.22
N ALA A 121 -16.33 -2.59 -4.23
CA ALA A 121 -16.35 -1.36 -3.47
C ALA A 121 -17.55 -0.48 -3.87
N HIS A 122 -18.16 0.15 -2.86
CA HIS A 122 -19.29 1.05 -3.01
C HIS A 122 -19.01 2.12 -4.08
N PRO A 123 -19.97 2.45 -4.99
CA PRO A 123 -19.76 3.42 -6.07
C PRO A 123 -19.16 4.76 -5.59
N ARG A 124 -19.68 5.31 -4.49
CA ARG A 124 -19.15 6.53 -3.84
C ARG A 124 -17.64 6.48 -3.54
N ALA A 125 -17.11 5.32 -3.15
CA ALA A 125 -15.68 5.17 -2.89
C ALA A 125 -14.86 5.22 -4.20
N LYS A 126 -15.38 4.61 -5.27
CA LYS A 126 -14.76 4.67 -6.60
C LYS A 126 -14.82 6.08 -7.19
N GLU A 127 -15.98 6.74 -7.09
CA GLU A 127 -16.18 8.13 -7.49
C GLU A 127 -15.22 9.07 -6.77
N LEU A 128 -15.01 8.87 -5.46
CA LEU A 128 -14.05 9.64 -4.69
C LEU A 128 -12.61 9.45 -5.22
N ILE A 129 -12.20 8.23 -5.60
CA ILE A 129 -10.90 8.00 -6.25
C ILE A 129 -10.79 8.77 -7.57
N LEU A 130 -11.82 8.69 -8.42
CA LEU A 130 -11.84 9.37 -9.73
C LEU A 130 -11.80 10.89 -9.60
N ALA A 131 -12.44 11.44 -8.57
CA ALA A 131 -12.48 12.88 -8.29
C ALA A 131 -11.23 13.40 -7.55
N THR A 132 -10.35 12.52 -7.09
CA THR A 132 -9.15 12.89 -6.31
C THR A 132 -8.11 13.56 -7.22
N PRO A 133 -7.68 14.81 -6.93
CA PRO A 133 -6.55 15.44 -7.61
C PRO A 133 -5.22 14.85 -7.11
N ASP A 134 -4.13 15.20 -7.76
CA ASP A 134 -2.75 14.86 -7.36
C ASP A 134 -2.43 15.22 -5.90
N THR A 135 -2.95 16.36 -5.43
CA THR A 135 -2.81 16.85 -4.05
C THR A 135 -3.88 16.32 -3.08
N GLY A 136 -4.75 15.42 -3.54
CA GLY A 136 -5.95 14.99 -2.81
C GLY A 136 -5.74 13.85 -1.82
N THR A 137 -4.51 13.51 -1.44
CA THR A 137 -4.23 12.51 -0.41
C THR A 137 -3.27 13.03 0.65
N ILE A 138 -3.39 12.50 1.86
CA ILE A 138 -2.53 12.88 3.00
C ILE A 138 -2.06 11.63 3.74
N SER A 139 -0.82 11.66 4.22
CA SER A 139 -0.24 10.63 5.07
C SER A 139 -0.35 11.07 6.53
N LEU A 140 -0.96 10.22 7.36
CA LEU A 140 -1.12 10.46 8.80
C LEU A 140 -0.25 9.46 9.56
N ARG A 141 0.77 9.95 10.27
CA ARG A 141 1.62 9.10 11.12
C ARG A 141 0.82 8.55 12.30
N HIS A 142 1.16 7.34 12.73
CA HIS A 142 0.62 6.76 13.94
C HIS A 142 1.70 6.02 14.72
N GLY A 143 1.55 6.03 16.04
CA GLY A 143 2.53 5.58 17.02
C GLY A 143 2.14 6.11 18.40
N ALA A 144 2.32 5.32 19.45
CA ALA A 144 2.16 5.80 20.82
C ALA A 144 3.49 6.37 21.32
N PRO A 145 3.51 7.36 22.23
CA PRO A 145 4.74 7.75 22.93
C PRO A 145 5.38 6.50 23.56
N SER A 146 6.67 6.27 23.29
CA SER A 146 7.41 5.16 23.90
C SER A 146 8.32 5.72 24.98
N PRO A 147 8.16 5.31 26.26
CA PRO A 147 8.98 5.81 27.35
C PRO A 147 10.45 5.32 27.30
N ALA A 148 10.77 4.37 26.41
CA ALA A 148 12.08 3.73 26.38
C ALA A 148 12.96 4.28 25.24
N VAL A 149 13.99 5.04 25.62
CA VAL A 149 15.22 5.14 24.83
C VAL A 149 15.95 3.82 25.01
N ASP A 150 15.68 2.85 24.13
CA ASP A 150 16.45 1.61 24.08
C ASP A 150 17.40 1.65 22.87
N ASP A 151 18.67 1.94 23.16
CA ASP A 151 19.75 1.98 22.17
C ASP A 151 20.01 0.60 21.53
N ALA A 152 19.59 -0.50 22.17
CA ALA A 152 19.72 -1.85 21.63
C ALA A 152 18.68 -2.16 20.53
N THR A 153 17.55 -1.44 20.48
CA THR A 153 16.48 -1.68 19.49
C THR A 153 16.67 -0.93 18.17
N GLY A 154 17.67 -0.04 18.07
CA GLY A 154 17.89 0.74 16.85
C GLY A 154 16.80 1.79 16.61
N ASN A 155 16.24 2.37 17.68
CA ASN A 155 15.17 3.36 17.60
C ASN A 155 15.62 4.70 16.97
N ARG A 156 16.89 4.83 16.56
CA ARG A 156 17.52 6.02 15.92
C ARG A 156 17.18 7.35 16.64
N GLY A 157 17.04 7.32 17.96
CA GLY A 157 16.74 8.50 18.79
C GLY A 157 15.27 8.95 18.85
N PHE A 158 14.31 8.13 18.43
CA PHE A 158 12.89 8.51 18.47
C PHE A 158 12.25 8.25 19.84
N VAL A 159 11.41 9.18 20.30
CA VAL A 159 10.63 9.10 21.57
C VAL A 159 9.19 8.59 21.37
N GLU A 160 8.84 8.22 20.14
CA GLU A 160 7.54 7.66 19.77
C GLU A 160 7.73 6.27 19.16
N GLU A 161 6.77 5.37 19.43
CA GLU A 161 6.69 4.03 18.86
C GLU A 161 6.49 4.11 17.35
N ARG A 162 7.41 3.50 16.60
CA ARG A 162 7.48 3.58 15.14
C ARG A 162 6.49 2.66 14.44
N ARG A 163 5.18 2.91 14.59
CA ARG A 163 4.16 2.03 14.01
C ARG A 163 3.91 2.25 12.52
N GLY A 164 4.01 3.47 12.00
CA GLY A 164 3.90 3.75 10.57
C GLY A 164 3.16 5.03 10.24
N SER A 165 2.56 5.04 9.04
CA SER A 165 1.53 6.01 8.68
C SER A 165 0.39 5.33 7.94
N ILE A 166 -0.72 6.03 7.78
CA ILE A 166 -1.82 5.64 6.91
C ILE A 166 -2.12 6.76 5.91
N ARG A 167 -2.23 6.41 4.62
CA ARG A 167 -2.57 7.36 3.57
C ARG A 167 -4.07 7.32 3.25
N LEU A 168 -4.70 8.48 3.29
CA LEU A 168 -6.13 8.69 3.09
C LEU A 168 -6.39 9.73 2.00
N VAL A 169 -7.56 9.63 1.35
CA VAL A 169 -8.07 10.68 0.47
C VAL A 169 -8.62 11.84 1.29
N ILE A 170 -8.31 13.07 0.91
CA ILE A 170 -8.85 14.28 1.53
C ILE A 170 -10.25 14.54 0.98
N ASN A 171 -11.27 14.02 1.66
CA ASN A 171 -12.68 14.34 1.42
C ASN A 171 -13.18 15.42 2.41
N ASP A 172 -14.45 15.80 2.32
CA ASP A 172 -15.02 16.84 3.19
C ASP A 172 -14.96 16.50 4.68
N TYR A 173 -15.06 15.22 5.04
CA TYR A 173 -14.85 14.77 6.42
C TYR A 173 -13.45 15.10 6.90
N LEU A 174 -12.40 14.70 6.17
CA LEU A 174 -11.03 15.00 6.58
C LEU A 174 -10.72 16.50 6.55
N ARG A 175 -11.28 17.26 5.61
CA ARG A 175 -11.15 18.73 5.60
C ARG A 175 -11.68 19.35 6.89
N ARG A 176 -12.84 18.89 7.38
CA ARG A 176 -13.39 19.34 8.68
C ARG A 176 -12.47 18.97 9.84
N VAL A 177 -12.01 17.71 9.90
CA VAL A 177 -11.09 17.26 10.96
C VAL A 177 -9.78 18.06 10.97
N MET A 178 -9.24 18.36 9.79
CA MET A 178 -8.04 19.17 9.62
C MET A 178 -8.27 20.63 10.06
N ALA A 179 -9.40 21.23 9.66
CA ALA A 179 -9.75 22.60 10.04
C ALA A 179 -9.95 22.76 11.55
N ASP A 180 -10.47 21.73 12.22
CA ASP A 180 -10.67 21.71 13.68
C ASP A 180 -9.36 21.52 14.47
N GLY A 181 -8.21 21.35 13.80
CA GLY A 181 -6.92 21.07 14.44
C GLY A 181 -6.82 19.66 15.05
N LYS A 182 -7.80 18.78 14.81
CA LYS A 182 -7.90 17.42 15.37
C LYS A 182 -7.29 16.37 14.45
N PHE A 183 -6.28 16.72 13.68
CA PHE A 183 -5.68 15.83 12.68
C PHE A 183 -4.63 14.91 13.33
N SER A 184 -5.09 13.88 14.03
CA SER A 184 -4.26 12.81 14.59
C SER A 184 -4.84 11.43 14.29
N TYR A 185 -4.00 10.39 14.37
CA TYR A 185 -4.48 9.02 14.16
C TYR A 185 -5.56 8.63 15.15
N ASP A 186 -5.42 8.98 16.42
CA ASP A 186 -6.40 8.62 17.45
C ASP A 186 -7.72 9.39 17.27
N GLU A 187 -7.69 10.63 16.81
CA GLU A 187 -8.91 11.38 16.49
C GLU A 187 -9.65 10.80 15.27
N ILE A 188 -8.90 10.29 14.28
CA ILE A 188 -9.42 9.73 13.03
C ILE A 188 -9.70 8.22 13.14
N PHE A 189 -9.13 7.47 14.06
CA PHE A 189 -9.32 6.01 14.15
C PHE A 189 -9.69 5.50 15.54
N GLY A 190 -9.50 6.30 16.59
CA GLY A 190 -9.81 5.95 17.97
C GLY A 190 -11.28 6.12 18.37
N LYS A 191 -12.10 6.81 17.57
CA LYS A 191 -13.52 7.04 17.88
C LYS A 191 -14.39 5.81 17.61
N ALA A 192 -15.31 5.54 18.53
CA ALA A 192 -16.37 4.54 18.37
C ALA A 192 -17.27 4.83 17.16
N SER A 193 -18.00 3.82 16.69
CA SER A 193 -18.99 4.00 15.63
C SER A 193 -20.04 5.02 16.04
N PRO A 194 -20.36 6.02 15.19
CA PRO A 194 -21.49 6.92 15.43
C PRO A 194 -22.80 6.15 15.61
N ASP A 195 -22.92 5.00 14.93
CA ASP A 195 -24.12 4.15 14.93
C ASP A 195 -24.14 3.13 16.09
N ASP A 196 -22.99 2.85 16.72
CA ASP A 196 -22.87 1.88 17.81
C ASP A 196 -21.70 2.30 18.74
N PRO A 197 -21.99 3.13 19.78
CA PRO A 197 -20.96 3.65 20.69
C PRO A 197 -20.20 2.57 21.46
N GLY A 198 -20.70 1.32 21.50
CA GLY A 198 -20.06 0.17 22.13
C GLY A 198 -19.08 -0.58 21.23
N LYS A 199 -19.02 -0.26 19.92
CA LYS A 199 -18.09 -0.88 18.96
C LYS A 199 -17.15 0.13 18.34
N LYS A 200 -15.88 -0.26 18.19
CA LYS A 200 -14.95 0.45 17.30
C LYS A 200 -15.53 0.43 15.89
N SER A 201 -15.61 1.59 15.24
CA SER A 201 -16.06 1.63 13.85
C SER A 201 -15.06 0.89 12.96
N ASN A 202 -15.58 0.01 12.11
CA ASN A 202 -14.75 -0.55 11.05
C ASN A 202 -14.82 0.41 9.86
N ARG A 203 -14.04 1.48 9.95
CA ARG A 203 -14.06 2.58 8.97
C ARG A 203 -13.82 2.14 7.54
N THR A 204 -13.00 1.10 7.35
CA THR A 204 -12.78 0.49 6.03
C THR A 204 -14.07 -0.10 5.48
N VAL A 205 -14.85 -0.80 6.31
CA VAL A 205 -16.15 -1.35 5.94
C VAL A 205 -17.15 -0.21 5.71
N ASP A 206 -17.23 0.76 6.60
CA ASP A 206 -18.10 1.94 6.44
C ASP A 206 -17.83 2.69 5.14
N SER A 207 -16.55 2.88 4.79
CA SER A 207 -16.17 3.62 3.59
C SER A 207 -16.32 2.80 2.31
N TYR A 208 -15.75 1.59 2.26
CA TYR A 208 -15.67 0.79 1.04
C TYR A 208 -16.87 -0.10 0.79
N ILE A 209 -17.59 -0.53 1.82
CA ILE A 209 -18.75 -1.42 1.67
C ILE A 209 -20.04 -0.61 1.75
N TRP A 210 -20.15 0.27 2.73
CA TRP A 210 -21.39 1.03 2.98
C TRP A 210 -21.40 2.45 2.40
N GLY A 211 -20.27 2.94 1.88
CA GLY A 211 -20.20 4.27 1.26
C GLY A 211 -20.47 5.45 2.21
N LYS A 212 -20.27 5.28 3.53
CA LYS A 212 -20.54 6.30 4.58
C LYS A 212 -19.43 7.35 4.66
N LEU A 213 -19.24 8.13 3.59
CA LEU A 213 -18.11 9.08 3.47
C LEU A 213 -18.31 10.41 4.23
N GLU A 214 -19.44 10.58 4.93
CA GLU A 214 -19.75 11.76 5.73
C GLU A 214 -18.89 11.83 7.00
N ASN A 215 -18.57 10.66 7.57
CA ASN A 215 -17.90 10.51 8.86
C ASN A 215 -16.59 9.72 8.78
N THR A 216 -16.18 9.32 7.58
CA THR A 216 -14.90 8.66 7.32
C THR A 216 -14.37 9.01 5.93
N SER A 217 -13.17 8.54 5.62
CA SER A 217 -12.57 8.59 4.29
C SER A 217 -12.07 7.21 3.87
N ILE A 218 -11.59 7.10 2.64
CA ILE A 218 -11.01 5.89 2.06
C ILE A 218 -9.47 5.94 2.04
N SER A 219 -8.86 4.77 2.06
CA SER A 219 -7.40 4.60 1.93
C SER A 219 -7.00 4.44 0.47
N ALA A 220 -6.55 5.51 -0.18
CA ALA A 220 -6.06 5.45 -1.56
C ALA A 220 -4.70 6.12 -1.71
N GLY A 221 -3.91 5.64 -2.68
CA GLY A 221 -2.58 6.15 -2.97
C GLY A 221 -2.62 7.44 -3.78
N GLN A 222 -1.47 8.12 -3.86
CA GLN A 222 -1.31 9.35 -4.64
C GLN A 222 -1.64 9.15 -6.14
N ILE A 223 -1.53 7.91 -6.63
CA ILE A 223 -1.88 7.55 -8.01
C ILE A 223 -3.34 7.80 -8.38
N SER A 224 -4.22 8.05 -7.38
CA SER A 224 -5.61 8.48 -7.60
C SER A 224 -5.69 9.71 -8.52
N GLY A 225 -4.71 10.62 -8.45
CA GLY A 225 -4.60 11.78 -9.33
C GLY A 225 -4.48 11.47 -10.83
N MET A 226 -4.23 10.22 -11.21
CA MET A 226 -4.15 9.78 -12.61
C MET A 226 -5.32 8.88 -13.04
N ILE A 227 -6.19 8.49 -12.11
CA ILE A 227 -7.28 7.53 -12.36
C ILE A 227 -8.54 8.29 -12.79
N ARG A 228 -9.02 8.04 -14.02
CA ARG A 228 -10.13 8.78 -14.64
C ARG A 228 -11.22 7.90 -15.25
N ASP A 229 -11.12 6.60 -15.06
CA ASP A 229 -11.95 5.59 -15.71
C ASP A 229 -12.17 4.37 -14.80
N LEU A 230 -13.16 3.55 -15.14
CA LEU A 230 -13.48 2.29 -14.48
C LEU A 230 -13.48 1.15 -15.52
N PRO A 231 -12.30 0.72 -16.01
CA PRO A 231 -12.21 -0.40 -16.94
C PRO A 231 -12.56 -1.72 -16.23
N THR A 232 -12.80 -2.76 -17.01
CA THR A 232 -12.69 -4.14 -16.51
C THR A 232 -11.25 -4.43 -16.07
N CYS A 233 -11.05 -5.40 -15.20
CA CYS A 233 -9.73 -5.89 -14.80
C CYS A 233 -8.91 -6.35 -16.03
N ARG A 234 -9.57 -6.99 -17.00
CA ARG A 234 -8.95 -7.41 -18.27
C ARG A 234 -8.42 -6.21 -19.05
N GLU A 235 -9.29 -5.24 -19.36
CA GLU A 235 -8.92 -4.04 -20.12
C GLU A 235 -7.79 -3.26 -19.43
N LEU A 236 -7.84 -3.18 -18.10
CA LEU A 236 -6.77 -2.54 -17.32
C LEU A 236 -5.42 -3.24 -17.55
N VAL A 237 -5.37 -4.56 -17.38
CA VAL A 237 -4.13 -5.34 -17.52
C VAL A 237 -3.60 -5.29 -18.96
N GLU A 238 -4.46 -5.55 -19.94
CA GLU A 238 -4.08 -5.53 -21.37
C GLU A 238 -3.55 -4.14 -21.78
N ARG A 239 -4.23 -3.07 -21.36
CA ARG A 239 -3.79 -1.69 -21.62
C ARG A 239 -2.44 -1.39 -20.95
N MET A 240 -2.24 -1.83 -19.71
CA MET A 240 -0.98 -1.60 -19.00
C MET A 240 0.20 -2.31 -19.67
N VAL A 241 0.01 -3.54 -20.13
CA VAL A 241 1.03 -4.29 -20.87
C VAL A 241 1.37 -3.55 -22.17
N ALA A 242 0.37 -3.19 -22.98
CA ALA A 242 0.58 -2.47 -24.24
C ALA A 242 1.29 -1.12 -24.02
N GLN A 243 0.92 -0.37 -22.98
CA GLN A 243 1.58 0.88 -22.61
C GLN A 243 3.04 0.66 -22.19
N ALA A 244 3.34 -0.39 -21.43
CA ALA A 244 4.70 -0.72 -21.03
C ALA A 244 5.56 -1.08 -22.25
N GLU A 245 5.06 -1.91 -23.17
CA GLU A 245 5.72 -2.24 -24.44
C GLU A 245 6.00 -0.99 -25.28
N ALA A 246 5.05 -0.05 -25.34
CA ALA A 246 5.24 1.22 -26.04
C ALA A 246 6.34 2.07 -25.40
N VAL A 247 6.44 2.11 -24.06
CA VAL A 247 7.54 2.78 -23.36
C VAL A 247 8.87 2.12 -23.71
N LEU A 248 8.96 0.79 -23.66
CA LEU A 248 10.18 0.06 -24.01
C LEU A 248 10.61 0.33 -25.46
N LYS A 249 9.67 0.32 -26.41
CA LYS A 249 9.95 0.65 -27.82
C LYS A 249 10.49 2.07 -27.96
N ARG A 250 9.88 3.05 -27.28
CA ARG A 250 10.34 4.44 -27.29
C ARG A 250 11.75 4.57 -26.70
N LEU A 251 12.03 3.88 -25.59
CA LEU A 251 13.33 3.93 -24.93
C LEU A 251 14.45 3.29 -25.77
N ARG A 252 14.18 2.18 -26.46
CA ARG A 252 15.13 1.56 -27.40
C ARG A 252 15.53 2.49 -28.54
N GLY A 253 14.64 3.40 -28.93
CA GLY A 253 14.93 4.43 -29.93
C GLY A 253 16.06 5.38 -29.54
N PHE A 254 16.36 5.56 -28.24
CA PHE A 254 17.48 6.40 -27.79
C PHE A 254 18.86 5.74 -27.98
N HIS A 255 18.92 4.42 -28.16
CA HIS A 255 20.16 3.68 -28.41
C HIS A 255 20.48 3.49 -29.90
N ALA A 256 19.63 4.01 -30.80
CA ALA A 256 19.76 3.81 -32.25
C ALA A 256 20.61 4.89 -32.95
N GLU A 257 21.50 5.58 -32.23
CA GLU A 257 22.51 6.51 -32.76
C GLU A 257 23.93 6.02 -32.45
#